data_AF-A0A7C1Y0G9-F1
#
_entry.id   AF-A0A7C1Y0G9-F1
#
_cell.length_a   1.000
_cell.length_b   1.000
_cell.length_c   1.000
_cell.angle_alpha   90.00
_cell.angle_beta   90.00
_cell.angle_gamma   90.00
#
_symmetry.space_group_name_H-M   'P 1'
#
loop_
_entity.id
_entity.type
_entity.pdbx_description
1 polymer ?
#
loop_
_entity_poly.entity_id
_entity_poly.type
_entity_poly.pdbx_seq_one_letter_code
_entity_poly.pdbx_strand_id
1 'polypeptide(L)'
;MPISVLNDCLTFYADRSDFRMRADFPGFGQTTNRYLPHVRREVANRNFDEFHSDWNVNFNPFGNPKRTTFGNVNKAMAKRVNLPDDKVPIFDDLWEITWEAKKFKDAADDAIKEDLRDAYDLAARVASDTDFPDNRQRLTWDRIIDAPPAPNYVVFSDHHMMNHSSDFTLINYFKRYNRELYMDILNVYADATDWCLIENGDVEECIIYEVSETEANMRKNLARHRSDYPITQEDSGWDGFMQVRYASRELVLADLIVDFSDYYALIRDRFIERGKYVRTTGNHDTYSDTERERELLEMIESPDALNAAANDGGRIQDVVRIRRNEQITHVVMHGHQFDTVSIQSGDVPYALSLGEVFSETQSWIYEGPDRFWPDRDCRAWLAGGSIRNILARETASEYEFDATWNLLNAGGDTAREKIASDTAGFIENLLGHEIAWEYFENSDKFLALGLEVLQSDEWFKFRHLNERDLCSFYQSRYVEHAGLPLTAPIPKLVLGHTHEPRRNAVDPSRDQQYPFYLNSGSAGRFENLIWAVEITPTEDRIVSWSRVKGRLRKTIWRDTYARTELPTVPGMPAPIVHDSKLEHDRYEFY
;
A
#
# COMPACT_ATOMS: atom_id res chain seq x y z
N MET A 1 18.41 -3.18 12.75
CA MET A 1 19.30 -3.90 13.71
C MET A 1 19.19 -3.12 15.00
N PRO A 2 18.76 -3.68 16.14
CA PRO A 2 18.50 -2.85 17.30
C PRO A 2 19.81 -2.20 17.74
N ILE A 3 19.79 -0.87 17.77
CA ILE A 3 20.88 -0.01 18.25
C ILE A 3 21.46 -0.60 19.53
N SER A 4 22.74 -0.97 19.47
CA SER A 4 23.48 -1.62 20.54
C SER A 4 24.41 -0.61 21.20
N VAL A 5 24.66 -0.79 22.49
CA VAL A 5 25.66 0.04 23.22
C VAL A 5 27.00 0.06 22.49
N LEU A 6 27.38 -1.02 21.81
CA LEU A 6 28.67 -1.13 21.15
C LEU A 6 28.73 -0.34 19.84
N ASN A 7 27.70 -0.37 19.00
CA ASN A 7 27.75 0.31 17.70
C ASN A 7 27.41 1.80 17.83
N ASP A 8 26.46 2.17 18.70
CA ASP A 8 25.90 3.51 18.70
C ASP A 8 26.52 4.40 19.77
N CYS A 9 26.78 3.86 20.96
CA CYS A 9 27.46 4.64 22.01
C CYS A 9 28.95 4.79 21.70
N LEU A 10 29.64 3.75 21.20
CA LEU A 10 31.05 3.91 20.85
C LEU A 10 31.22 4.83 19.65
N THR A 11 30.39 4.77 18.61
CA THR A 11 30.54 5.69 17.46
C THR A 11 30.22 7.13 17.86
N PHE A 12 29.14 7.38 18.61
CA PHE A 12 28.80 8.74 19.07
C PHE A 12 29.86 9.36 19.99
N TYR A 13 30.47 8.55 20.86
CA TYR A 13 31.42 9.06 21.85
C TYR A 13 32.90 8.82 21.50
N ALA A 14 33.24 8.03 20.48
CA ALA A 14 34.61 7.88 19.98
C ALA A 14 35.14 9.18 19.35
N ASP A 15 34.25 10.01 18.81
CA ASP A 15 34.57 11.35 18.30
C ASP A 15 34.84 12.36 19.42
N ARG A 16 34.56 12.00 20.69
CA ARG A 16 34.92 12.79 21.87
C ARG A 16 36.18 12.17 22.50
N SER A 17 37.34 12.83 22.28
CA SER A 17 38.68 12.33 22.60
C SER A 17 38.96 11.93 24.06
N ASP A 18 38.02 12.14 24.97
CA ASP A 18 38.12 11.95 26.41
C ASP A 18 37.09 10.95 26.99
N PHE A 19 36.21 10.37 26.17
CA PHE A 19 35.11 9.55 26.67
C PHE A 19 35.56 8.31 27.46
N ARG A 20 35.13 8.22 28.72
CA ARG A 20 35.24 7.01 29.54
C ARG A 20 33.86 6.61 30.08
N MET A 21 33.34 5.50 29.57
CA MET A 21 32.01 4.90 29.84
C MET A 21 31.59 4.80 31.33
N ARG A 22 32.50 4.95 32.30
CA ARG A 22 32.23 4.90 33.74
C ARG A 22 32.36 6.24 34.48
N ALA A 23 33.10 7.21 33.96
CA ALA A 23 33.51 8.39 34.72
C ALA A 23 32.67 9.65 34.41
N ASP A 24 32.17 9.76 33.19
CA ASP A 24 31.59 11.01 32.69
C ASP A 24 30.06 11.10 32.88
N PHE A 25 29.45 10.12 33.55
CA PHE A 25 28.02 10.10 33.87
C PHE A 25 27.78 10.15 35.38
N PRO A 26 27.35 11.30 35.94
CA PRO A 26 26.97 11.41 37.35
C PRO A 26 25.73 10.53 37.64
N GLY A 27 25.85 9.57 38.56
CA GLY A 27 24.73 8.69 38.98
C GLY A 27 24.87 7.20 38.64
N PHE A 28 26.07 6.75 38.25
CA PHE A 28 26.41 5.40 37.77
C PHE A 28 26.38 4.27 38.83
N GLY A 29 25.34 4.23 39.67
CA GLY A 29 25.04 3.11 40.56
C GLY A 29 23.94 2.22 39.97
N GLN A 30 24.33 1.13 39.30
CA GLN A 30 23.51 -0.07 39.05
C GLN A 30 22.10 0.16 38.45
N THR A 31 21.96 0.34 37.13
CA THR A 31 20.80 -0.17 36.34
C THR A 31 21.13 -0.04 34.85
N THR A 32 21.48 -1.15 34.20
CA THR A 32 22.02 -1.22 32.84
C THR A 32 21.05 -0.87 31.69
N ASN A 33 19.80 -0.47 31.99
CA ASN A 33 18.78 -0.16 30.96
C ASN A 33 18.35 1.31 30.90
N ARG A 34 18.82 2.19 31.81
CA ARG A 34 18.39 3.61 31.84
C ARG A 34 19.12 4.54 30.87
N TYR A 35 20.25 4.09 30.31
CA TYR A 35 21.12 4.92 29.48
C TYR A 35 20.76 4.91 27.99
N LEU A 36 20.35 3.75 27.49
CA LEU A 36 19.98 3.57 26.08
C LEU A 36 18.92 4.57 25.59
N PRO A 37 17.85 4.88 26.36
CA PRO A 37 16.88 5.91 25.94
C PRO A 37 17.49 7.30 25.76
N HIS A 38 18.45 7.68 26.60
CA HIS A 38 19.11 8.98 26.49
C HIS A 38 20.01 9.04 25.26
N VAL A 39 20.87 8.05 25.05
CA VAL A 39 21.73 8.02 23.85
C VAL A 39 20.93 7.97 22.57
N ARG A 40 19.88 7.14 22.51
CA ARG A 40 18.99 7.09 21.33
C ARG A 40 18.41 8.46 21.02
N ARG A 41 17.98 9.21 22.03
CA ARG A 41 17.49 10.57 21.85
C ARG A 41 18.57 11.53 21.35
N GLU A 42 19.78 11.47 21.90
CA GLU A 42 20.90 12.30 21.44
C GLU A 42 21.31 11.98 19.99
N VAL A 43 21.35 10.70 19.61
CA VAL A 43 21.67 10.28 18.23
C VAL A 43 20.54 10.66 17.28
N ALA A 44 19.27 10.45 17.65
CA ALA A 44 18.12 10.87 16.86
C ALA A 44 18.13 12.39 16.64
N ASN A 45 18.45 13.16 17.69
CA ASN A 45 18.63 14.60 17.60
C ASN A 45 19.75 14.95 16.63
N ARG A 46 20.94 14.34 16.77
CA ARG A 46 22.05 14.57 15.86
C ARG A 46 21.69 14.26 14.41
N ASN A 47 21.06 13.12 14.13
CA ASN A 47 20.64 12.75 12.78
C ASN A 47 19.61 13.74 12.22
N PHE A 48 18.68 14.23 13.05
CA PHE A 48 17.73 15.26 12.66
C PHE A 48 18.43 16.58 12.33
N ASP A 49 19.40 17.01 13.14
CA ASP A 49 20.18 18.24 12.89
C ASP A 49 21.07 18.11 11.65
N GLU A 50 21.74 16.97 11.48
CA GLU A 50 22.54 16.66 10.28
C GLU A 50 21.64 16.66 9.05
N PHE A 51 20.50 15.97 9.08
CA PHE A 51 19.54 16.01 7.99
C PHE A 51 19.05 17.42 7.70
N HIS A 52 18.65 18.19 8.71
CA HIS A 52 18.18 19.58 8.53
C HIS A 52 19.26 20.51 7.97
N SER A 53 20.51 20.34 8.37
CA SER A 53 21.66 21.17 7.95
C SER A 53 22.24 20.77 6.59
N ASP A 54 22.27 19.46 6.27
CA ASP A 54 22.73 18.90 4.99
C ASP A 54 21.85 19.30 3.82
N TRP A 55 20.62 19.75 4.09
CA TRP A 55 19.63 19.98 3.06
C TRP A 55 20.15 20.85 1.92
N ASN A 56 20.98 21.87 2.17
CA ASN A 56 21.42 22.85 1.13
C ASN A 56 20.24 23.28 0.22
N VAL A 57 19.03 23.13 0.74
CA VAL A 57 17.77 23.25 0.06
C VAL A 57 17.56 24.73 0.09
N ASN A 58 17.70 25.37 -1.06
CA ASN A 58 17.34 26.76 -1.18
C ASN A 58 15.81 26.83 -1.01
N PHE A 59 15.37 26.91 0.25
CA PHE A 59 14.03 27.30 0.66
C PHE A 59 13.88 28.77 0.31
N ASN A 60 13.97 29.11 -0.97
CA ASN A 60 13.91 30.49 -1.42
C ASN A 60 12.56 31.06 -0.92
N PRO A 61 12.56 31.97 0.07
CA PRO A 61 11.32 32.47 0.64
C PRO A 61 10.57 33.37 -0.36
N PHE A 62 11.20 33.68 -1.49
CA PHE A 62 10.68 34.52 -2.56
C PHE A 62 10.19 33.73 -3.80
N GLY A 63 10.25 32.38 -3.79
CA GLY A 63 9.63 31.50 -4.79
C GLY A 63 8.32 30.87 -4.28
N ASN A 64 7.65 30.00 -5.07
CA ASN A 64 6.56 29.16 -4.53
C ASN A 64 7.18 28.16 -3.53
N PRO A 65 7.10 28.39 -2.21
CA PRO A 65 7.96 27.70 -1.25
C PRO A 65 7.64 26.21 -1.21
N LYS A 66 6.38 25.84 -1.48
CA LYS A 66 5.93 24.45 -1.44
C LYS A 66 6.63 23.62 -2.53
N ARG A 67 6.67 24.09 -3.78
CA ARG A 67 7.28 23.34 -4.91
C ARG A 67 8.74 22.99 -4.64
N THR A 68 9.52 24.00 -4.30
CA THR A 68 10.97 23.85 -4.11
C THR A 68 11.28 23.11 -2.83
N THR A 69 10.50 23.31 -1.77
CA THR A 69 10.70 22.58 -0.52
C THR A 69 10.41 21.11 -0.71
N PHE A 70 9.20 20.74 -1.15
CA PHE A 70 8.80 19.33 -1.30
C PHE A 70 9.72 18.56 -2.25
N GLY A 71 10.09 19.14 -3.41
CA GLY A 71 10.98 18.46 -4.35
C GLY A 71 12.37 18.21 -3.79
N ASN A 72 12.90 19.17 -3.04
CA ASN A 72 14.20 19.00 -2.43
C ASN A 72 14.17 18.04 -1.22
N VAL A 73 13.08 18.01 -0.44
CA VAL A 73 12.86 16.99 0.60
C VAL A 73 12.88 15.60 -0.04
N ASN A 74 12.03 15.39 -1.05
CA ASN A 74 11.89 14.10 -1.73
C ASN A 74 13.22 13.65 -2.36
N LYS A 75 13.96 14.56 -2.97
CA LYS A 75 15.31 14.26 -3.50
C LYS A 75 16.31 13.88 -2.41
N ALA A 76 16.36 14.63 -1.30
CA ALA A 76 17.26 14.33 -0.19
C ALA A 76 16.95 12.97 0.43
N MET A 77 15.65 12.69 0.59
CA MET A 77 15.10 11.42 1.03
C MET A 77 15.50 10.30 0.04
N ALA A 78 15.29 10.48 -1.27
CA ALA A 78 15.67 9.52 -2.32
C ALA A 78 17.17 9.19 -2.32
N LYS A 79 18.03 10.20 -2.14
CA LYS A 79 19.49 10.00 -2.06
C LYS A 79 19.89 9.13 -0.88
N ARG A 80 19.20 9.28 0.25
CA ARG A 80 19.48 8.49 1.46
C ARG A 80 19.13 7.00 1.23
N VAL A 81 18.10 6.71 0.43
CA VAL A 81 17.75 5.34 0.00
C VAL A 81 18.51 4.87 -1.27
N ASN A 82 19.73 5.36 -1.46
CA ASN A 82 20.66 4.95 -2.53
C ASN A 82 20.23 5.31 -3.97
N LEU A 83 19.50 6.41 -4.19
CA LEU A 83 19.35 6.95 -5.55
C LEU A 83 20.74 7.31 -6.12
N PRO A 84 21.22 6.64 -7.19
CA PRO A 84 22.52 6.94 -7.76
C PRO A 84 22.60 8.36 -8.33
N ASP A 85 23.76 9.00 -8.26
CA ASP A 85 23.93 10.40 -8.72
C ASP A 85 23.59 10.58 -10.21
N ASP A 86 23.81 9.57 -11.04
CA ASP A 86 23.46 9.56 -12.47
C ASP A 86 21.95 9.45 -12.73
N LYS A 87 21.15 9.10 -11.71
CA LYS A 87 19.68 9.06 -11.78
C LYS A 87 19.01 10.36 -11.31
N VAL A 88 19.78 11.29 -10.72
CA VAL A 88 19.27 12.60 -10.29
C VAL A 88 18.66 13.42 -11.43
N PRO A 89 19.22 13.46 -12.66
CA PRO A 89 18.57 14.16 -13.78
C PRO A 89 17.20 13.57 -14.14
N ILE A 90 17.08 12.24 -14.14
CA ILE A 90 15.83 11.52 -14.41
C ILE A 90 14.77 11.91 -13.37
N PHE A 91 15.16 11.93 -12.08
CA PHE A 91 14.31 12.42 -11.00
C PHE A 91 13.81 13.84 -11.26
N ASP A 92 14.71 14.76 -11.59
CA ASP A 92 14.37 16.17 -11.80
C ASP A 92 13.42 16.37 -12.99
N ASP A 93 13.58 15.57 -14.03
CA ASP A 93 12.69 15.59 -15.20
C ASP A 93 11.28 15.12 -14.86
N LEU A 94 11.17 14.00 -14.15
CA LEU A 94 9.88 13.42 -13.75
C LEU A 94 9.19 14.22 -12.64
N TRP A 95 9.95 14.82 -11.72
CA TRP A 95 9.42 15.65 -10.63
C TRP A 95 8.61 16.85 -11.14
N GLU A 96 8.99 17.42 -12.28
CA GLU A 96 8.19 18.47 -12.91
C GLU A 96 6.78 17.99 -13.24
N ILE A 97 6.63 16.75 -13.72
CA ILE A 97 5.33 16.15 -14.07
C ILE A 97 4.53 15.87 -12.79
N THR A 98 5.15 15.26 -11.79
CA THR A 98 4.52 15.01 -10.49
C THR A 98 3.94 16.28 -9.88
N TRP A 99 4.68 17.39 -9.96
CA TRP A 99 4.26 18.65 -9.36
C TRP A 99 3.00 19.21 -10.04
N GLU A 100 2.90 19.09 -11.36
CA GLU A 100 1.69 19.52 -12.08
C GLU A 100 0.50 18.60 -11.77
N ALA A 101 0.71 17.28 -11.67
CA ALA A 101 -0.32 16.34 -11.20
C ALA A 101 -0.79 16.68 -9.77
N LYS A 102 0.11 17.08 -8.86
CA LYS A 102 -0.27 17.51 -7.51
C LYS A 102 -1.16 18.75 -7.53
N LYS A 103 -0.81 19.78 -8.32
CA LYS A 103 -1.68 20.96 -8.47
C LYS A 103 -3.07 20.59 -8.98
N PHE A 104 -3.12 19.65 -9.91
CA PHE A 104 -4.38 19.15 -10.43
C PHE A 104 -5.22 18.48 -9.35
N LYS A 105 -4.64 17.53 -8.62
CA LYS A 105 -5.30 16.87 -7.49
C LYS A 105 -5.87 17.91 -6.52
N ASP A 106 -5.08 18.92 -6.17
CA ASP A 106 -5.50 20.00 -5.27
C ASP A 106 -6.66 20.84 -5.86
N ALA A 107 -6.67 21.09 -7.18
CA ALA A 107 -7.71 21.85 -7.87
C ALA A 107 -9.00 21.04 -8.10
N ALA A 108 -8.90 19.71 -8.20
CA ALA A 108 -9.99 18.79 -8.47
C ALA A 108 -10.50 18.05 -7.21
N ASP A 109 -10.01 18.40 -6.01
CA ASP A 109 -10.28 17.68 -4.76
C ASP A 109 -11.78 17.48 -4.48
N ASP A 110 -12.62 18.49 -4.73
CA ASP A 110 -14.07 18.37 -4.56
C ASP A 110 -14.72 17.40 -5.56
N ALA A 111 -14.29 17.41 -6.82
CA ALA A 111 -14.79 16.50 -7.86
C ALA A 111 -14.36 15.05 -7.57
N ILE A 112 -13.09 14.84 -7.19
CA ILE A 112 -12.58 13.54 -6.77
C ILE A 112 -13.39 12.98 -5.59
N LYS A 113 -13.72 13.82 -4.60
CA LYS A 113 -14.55 13.41 -3.45
C LYS A 113 -15.99 13.06 -3.86
N GLU A 114 -16.53 13.69 -4.89
CA GLU A 114 -17.84 13.34 -5.45
C GLU A 114 -17.78 11.98 -6.15
N ASP A 115 -16.81 11.77 -7.05
CA ASP A 115 -16.62 10.51 -7.76
C ASP A 115 -16.34 9.35 -6.77
N LEU A 116 -15.61 9.62 -5.69
CA LEU A 116 -15.37 8.64 -4.63
C LEU A 116 -16.65 8.23 -3.89
N ARG A 117 -17.57 9.17 -3.64
CA ARG A 117 -18.88 8.86 -3.05
C ARG A 117 -19.72 8.03 -4.02
N ASP A 118 -19.61 8.31 -5.32
CA ASP A 118 -20.26 7.52 -6.35
C ASP A 118 -19.69 6.10 -6.41
N ALA A 119 -18.38 5.92 -6.31
CA ALA A 119 -17.76 4.59 -6.20
C ALA A 119 -18.28 3.79 -4.98
N TYR A 120 -18.43 4.43 -3.81
CA TYR A 120 -19.04 3.78 -2.65
C TYR A 120 -20.51 3.36 -2.90
N ASP A 121 -21.27 4.18 -3.63
CA ASP A 121 -22.64 3.86 -4.05
C ASP A 121 -22.68 2.67 -5.01
N LEU A 122 -21.78 2.64 -5.99
CA LEU A 122 -21.65 1.55 -6.96
C LEU A 122 -21.34 0.23 -6.27
N ALA A 123 -20.37 0.22 -5.34
CA ALA A 123 -20.04 -0.97 -4.55
C ALA A 123 -21.27 -1.52 -3.80
N ALA A 124 -22.05 -0.63 -3.18
CA ALA A 124 -23.25 -0.99 -2.47
C ALA A 124 -24.35 -1.55 -3.38
N ARG A 125 -24.51 -1.01 -4.60
CA ARG A 125 -25.44 -1.53 -5.61
C ARG A 125 -25.07 -2.92 -6.11
N VAL A 126 -23.77 -3.15 -6.35
CA VAL A 126 -23.25 -4.48 -6.70
C VAL A 126 -23.61 -5.47 -5.60
N ALA A 127 -23.39 -5.09 -4.34
CA ALA A 127 -23.69 -5.92 -3.19
C ALA A 127 -25.19 -6.18 -3.01
N SER A 128 -26.06 -5.21 -3.32
CA SER A 128 -27.51 -5.33 -3.23
C SER A 128 -28.19 -5.90 -4.48
N ASP A 129 -27.41 -6.33 -5.48
CA ASP A 129 -27.91 -6.83 -6.77
C ASP A 129 -28.89 -5.85 -7.44
N THR A 130 -28.61 -4.55 -7.31
CA THR A 130 -29.47 -3.47 -7.81
C THR A 130 -28.86 -2.90 -9.08
N ASP A 131 -29.73 -2.59 -10.06
CA ASP A 131 -29.31 -1.99 -11.31
C ASP A 131 -28.57 -0.67 -11.09
N PHE A 132 -27.60 -0.43 -11.96
CA PHE A 132 -26.91 0.84 -12.04
C PHE A 132 -27.68 1.84 -12.92
N PRO A 133 -27.62 3.14 -12.63
CA PRO A 133 -28.24 4.16 -13.47
C PRO A 133 -27.53 4.27 -14.84
N ASP A 134 -28.28 4.11 -15.94
CA ASP A 134 -27.81 3.95 -17.35
C ASP A 134 -26.92 5.07 -17.94
N ASN A 135 -26.60 6.14 -17.20
CA ASN A 135 -26.09 7.39 -17.75
C ASN A 135 -24.68 7.81 -17.31
N ARG A 136 -23.91 6.95 -16.62
CA ARG A 136 -22.55 7.29 -16.16
C ARG A 136 -21.50 6.39 -16.82
N GLN A 137 -20.33 6.94 -17.13
CA GLN A 137 -19.14 6.14 -17.44
C GLN A 137 -18.73 5.35 -16.20
N ARG A 138 -18.50 4.05 -16.39
CA ARG A 138 -18.30 3.06 -15.33
C ARG A 138 -17.02 2.25 -15.55
N LEU A 139 -15.98 2.92 -16.03
CA LEU A 139 -14.66 2.29 -16.16
C LEU A 139 -14.29 1.65 -14.82
N THR A 140 -13.92 0.38 -14.86
CA THR A 140 -13.60 -0.49 -13.71
C THR A 140 -14.79 -0.92 -12.83
N TRP A 141 -16.00 -0.89 -13.38
CA TRP A 141 -17.23 -1.43 -12.76
C TRP A 141 -18.11 -2.22 -13.75
N ASP A 142 -17.67 -2.42 -14.98
CA ASP A 142 -18.52 -2.95 -16.07
C ASP A 142 -18.45 -4.49 -16.15
N ARG A 143 -17.30 -5.08 -15.80
CA ARG A 143 -17.07 -6.53 -15.85
C ARG A 143 -17.32 -7.15 -14.49
N ILE A 144 -18.60 -7.34 -14.17
CA ILE A 144 -19.05 -7.97 -12.93
C ILE A 144 -19.41 -9.43 -13.19
N ILE A 145 -18.84 -10.34 -12.41
CA ILE A 145 -19.14 -11.76 -12.51
C ILE A 145 -19.51 -12.36 -11.15
N ASP A 146 -20.32 -13.41 -11.15
CA ASP A 146 -20.43 -14.31 -10.00
C ASP A 146 -19.28 -15.33 -10.05
N ALA A 147 -18.54 -15.50 -8.96
CA ALA A 147 -17.47 -16.47 -8.87
C ALA A 147 -18.00 -17.90 -9.18
N PRO A 148 -17.18 -18.76 -9.83
CA PRO A 148 -17.53 -20.16 -10.06
C PRO A 148 -17.99 -20.83 -8.76
N PRO A 149 -19.10 -21.59 -8.76
CA PRO A 149 -19.60 -22.22 -7.54
C PRO A 149 -18.57 -23.17 -6.92
N ALA A 150 -18.02 -22.79 -5.76
CA ALA A 150 -17.06 -23.61 -5.02
C ALA A 150 -17.37 -23.62 -3.51
N PRO A 151 -17.13 -24.73 -2.78
CA PRO A 151 -17.31 -24.77 -1.33
C PRO A 151 -16.47 -23.73 -0.60
N ASN A 152 -15.24 -23.48 -1.05
CA ASN A 152 -14.32 -22.52 -0.45
C ASN A 152 -13.71 -21.60 -1.51
N TYR A 153 -13.31 -20.41 -1.08
CA TYR A 153 -12.58 -19.45 -1.91
C TYR A 153 -11.33 -18.95 -1.17
N VAL A 154 -10.23 -18.77 -1.88
CA VAL A 154 -9.04 -18.09 -1.35
C VAL A 154 -8.77 -16.85 -2.21
N VAL A 155 -8.54 -15.72 -1.54
CA VAL A 155 -8.28 -14.42 -2.17
C VAL A 155 -6.86 -13.99 -1.85
N PHE A 156 -6.06 -13.77 -2.88
CA PHE A 156 -4.73 -13.14 -2.82
C PHE A 156 -4.76 -11.81 -3.57
N SER A 157 -3.89 -10.88 -3.24
CA SER A 157 -3.79 -9.57 -3.88
C SER A 157 -2.35 -9.06 -3.83
N ASP A 158 -2.05 -8.03 -4.64
CA ASP A 158 -0.81 -7.26 -4.57
C ASP A 158 0.44 -8.16 -4.71
N HIS A 159 0.51 -8.98 -5.75
CA HIS A 159 1.70 -9.81 -6.04
C HIS A 159 2.85 -8.97 -6.59
N HIS A 160 2.54 -7.94 -7.39
CA HIS A 160 3.48 -7.05 -8.07
C HIS A 160 4.66 -7.80 -8.70
N MET A 161 4.35 -8.70 -9.64
CA MET A 161 5.35 -9.31 -10.50
C MET A 161 6.00 -8.21 -11.34
N MET A 162 7.24 -7.85 -11.03
CA MET A 162 8.00 -6.79 -11.71
C MET A 162 8.88 -7.34 -12.83
N ASN A 163 9.12 -6.59 -13.90
CA ASN A 163 10.10 -6.99 -14.90
C ASN A 163 11.53 -6.90 -14.30
N HIS A 164 12.37 -7.91 -14.56
CA HIS A 164 13.79 -7.88 -14.21
C HIS A 164 14.63 -7.85 -15.49
N SER A 165 14.92 -6.65 -16.00
CA SER A 165 16.01 -6.51 -16.98
C SER A 165 17.36 -6.47 -16.25
N SER A 166 18.41 -7.04 -16.86
CA SER A 166 19.78 -7.00 -16.32
C SER A 166 20.34 -5.59 -16.14
N ASP A 167 19.69 -4.61 -16.78
CA ASP A 167 20.13 -3.23 -16.85
C ASP A 167 19.43 -2.36 -15.80
N PHE A 168 18.43 -2.90 -15.08
CA PHE A 168 17.70 -2.20 -14.04
C PHE A 168 18.29 -2.44 -12.65
N THR A 169 18.37 -1.35 -11.89
CA THR A 169 18.78 -1.32 -10.49
C THR A 169 17.67 -1.77 -9.54
N LEU A 170 16.43 -1.85 -10.04
CA LEU A 170 15.26 -2.22 -9.28
C LEU A 170 15.24 -3.72 -8.96
N ILE A 171 15.12 -4.05 -7.67
CA ILE A 171 15.01 -5.44 -7.23
C ILE A 171 13.57 -5.91 -7.50
N ASN A 172 13.41 -6.98 -8.27
CA ASN A 172 12.14 -7.72 -8.35
C ASN A 172 11.98 -8.56 -7.08
N TYR A 173 11.27 -8.01 -6.11
CA TYR A 173 11.09 -8.63 -4.80
C TYR A 173 10.25 -9.91 -4.86
N PHE A 174 9.17 -9.93 -5.64
CA PHE A 174 8.34 -11.11 -5.77
C PHE A 174 9.14 -12.30 -6.33
N LYS A 175 9.80 -12.13 -7.49
CA LYS A 175 10.61 -13.19 -8.11
C LYS A 175 11.71 -13.70 -7.18
N ARG A 176 12.36 -12.78 -6.45
CA ARG A 176 13.49 -13.10 -5.58
C ARG A 176 13.09 -13.79 -4.27
N TYR A 177 11.96 -13.41 -3.69
CA TYR A 177 11.64 -13.76 -2.30
C TYR A 177 10.34 -14.55 -2.13
N ASN A 178 9.32 -14.30 -2.95
CA ASN A 178 7.97 -14.82 -2.72
C ASN A 178 7.47 -15.77 -3.82
N ARG A 179 8.04 -15.76 -5.03
CA ARG A 179 7.59 -16.59 -6.15
C ARG A 179 7.56 -18.07 -5.81
N GLU A 180 8.67 -18.63 -5.32
CA GLU A 180 8.71 -20.06 -4.96
C GLU A 180 7.76 -20.40 -3.81
N LEU A 181 7.62 -19.50 -2.83
CA LEU A 181 6.64 -19.67 -1.74
C LEU A 181 5.21 -19.67 -2.30
N TYR A 182 4.90 -18.75 -3.22
CA TYR A 182 3.59 -18.65 -3.83
C TYR A 182 3.23 -19.86 -4.70
N MET A 183 4.17 -20.34 -5.51
CA MET A 183 3.98 -21.55 -6.33
C MET A 183 3.65 -22.78 -5.47
N ASP A 184 4.31 -22.94 -4.31
CA ASP A 184 3.99 -24.02 -3.37
C ASP A 184 2.58 -23.87 -2.76
N ILE A 185 2.19 -22.64 -2.41
CA ILE A 185 0.84 -22.34 -1.89
C ILE A 185 -0.22 -22.65 -2.95
N LEU A 186 0.00 -22.24 -4.20
CA LEU A 186 -0.89 -22.54 -5.31
C LEU A 186 -1.06 -24.04 -5.50
N ASN A 187 0.01 -24.83 -5.37
CA ASN A 187 -0.11 -26.29 -5.41
C ASN A 187 -0.99 -26.84 -4.29
N VAL A 188 -0.89 -26.31 -3.06
CA VAL A 188 -1.76 -26.73 -1.94
C VAL A 188 -3.24 -26.50 -2.28
N TYR A 189 -3.60 -25.31 -2.78
CA TYR A 189 -4.99 -25.01 -3.14
C TYR A 189 -5.44 -25.73 -4.43
N ALA A 190 -4.53 -25.98 -5.37
CA ALA A 190 -4.83 -26.72 -6.61
C ALA A 190 -5.06 -28.22 -6.37
N ASP A 191 -4.36 -28.81 -5.40
CA ASP A 191 -4.54 -30.20 -4.99
C ASP A 191 -5.82 -30.38 -4.16
N ALA A 192 -6.22 -29.35 -3.41
CA ALA A 192 -7.50 -29.32 -2.73
C ALA A 192 -8.65 -29.10 -3.74
N THR A 193 -9.54 -30.09 -3.88
CA THR A 193 -10.58 -30.06 -4.93
C THR A 193 -11.78 -29.18 -4.59
N ASP A 194 -11.78 -28.45 -3.49
CA ASP A 194 -12.90 -27.66 -2.97
C ASP A 194 -12.63 -26.14 -2.93
N TRP A 195 -11.47 -25.69 -3.39
CA TRP A 195 -11.11 -24.27 -3.45
C TRP A 195 -11.25 -23.68 -4.86
N CYS A 196 -11.78 -22.46 -4.92
CA CYS A 196 -11.64 -21.55 -6.04
C CYS A 196 -10.62 -20.47 -5.66
N LEU A 197 -9.70 -20.19 -6.57
CA LEU A 197 -8.71 -19.12 -6.44
C LEU A 197 -9.28 -17.82 -6.99
N ILE A 198 -9.12 -16.73 -6.24
CA ILE A 198 -9.38 -15.37 -6.69
C ILE A 198 -8.09 -14.57 -6.52
N GLU A 199 -7.56 -14.04 -7.63
CA GLU A 199 -6.46 -13.08 -7.59
C GLU A 199 -7.02 -11.67 -7.76
N ASN A 200 -6.83 -10.84 -6.75
CA ASN A 200 -7.54 -9.60 -6.58
C ASN A 200 -6.64 -8.40 -6.92
N GLY A 201 -6.42 -8.12 -8.20
CA GLY A 201 -5.64 -6.97 -8.68
C GLY A 201 -4.15 -6.97 -8.34
N ASP A 202 -3.40 -6.12 -9.06
CA ASP A 202 -1.96 -5.88 -8.90
C ASP A 202 -1.13 -7.17 -8.90
N VAL A 203 -1.48 -8.10 -9.79
CA VAL A 203 -0.68 -9.32 -9.97
C VAL A 203 0.58 -8.97 -10.74
N GLU A 204 0.44 -8.27 -11.87
CA GLU A 204 1.56 -7.72 -12.60
C GLU A 204 1.85 -6.27 -12.16
N GLU A 205 3.13 -5.89 -12.17
CA GLU A 205 3.53 -4.50 -12.02
C GLU A 205 3.85 -3.92 -13.40
N CYS A 206 2.85 -3.34 -14.06
CA CYS A 206 3.01 -2.75 -15.39
C CYS A 206 3.38 -1.26 -15.32
N ILE A 207 3.30 -0.62 -14.15
CA ILE A 207 3.42 0.85 -14.02
C ILE A 207 4.78 1.27 -13.48
N ILE A 208 5.28 0.55 -12.48
CA ILE A 208 6.54 0.92 -11.81
C ILE A 208 7.70 0.15 -12.46
N TYR A 209 8.47 0.87 -13.27
CA TYR A 209 9.71 0.40 -13.88
C TYR A 209 10.73 1.53 -13.94
N GLU A 210 12.00 1.18 -14.15
CA GLU A 210 13.05 2.18 -14.23
C GLU A 210 13.02 2.87 -15.60
N VAL A 211 12.86 4.20 -15.55
CA VAL A 211 12.70 5.05 -16.73
C VAL A 211 14.07 5.48 -17.23
N SER A 212 14.31 5.39 -18.54
CA SER A 212 15.56 5.88 -19.13
C SER A 212 15.61 7.42 -19.13
N GLU A 213 16.82 8.00 -19.14
CA GLU A 213 16.97 9.46 -19.22
C GLU A 213 16.31 10.04 -20.49
N THR A 214 16.36 9.30 -21.60
CA THR A 214 15.72 9.69 -22.87
C THR A 214 14.20 9.72 -22.72
N GLU A 215 13.63 8.67 -22.12
CA GLU A 215 12.19 8.58 -21.89
C GLU A 215 11.69 9.64 -20.91
N ALA A 216 12.41 9.87 -19.81
CA ALA A 216 12.07 10.92 -18.85
C ALA A 216 12.07 12.32 -19.50
N ASN A 217 13.09 12.62 -20.31
CA ASN A 217 13.13 13.85 -21.10
C ASN A 217 11.97 13.95 -22.10
N MET A 218 11.61 12.86 -22.77
CA MET A 218 10.46 12.82 -23.69
C MET A 218 9.15 13.10 -22.96
N ARG A 219 8.88 12.40 -21.85
CA ARG A 219 7.70 12.60 -21.01
C ARG A 219 7.62 14.05 -20.52
N LYS A 220 8.73 14.59 -20.03
CA LYS A 220 8.83 15.97 -19.58
C LYS A 220 8.49 16.98 -20.68
N ASN A 221 9.06 16.82 -21.88
CA ASN A 221 8.81 17.73 -22.99
C ASN A 221 7.35 17.67 -23.49
N LEU A 222 6.72 16.49 -23.43
CA LEU A 222 5.30 16.31 -23.74
C LEU A 222 4.37 16.91 -22.67
N ALA A 223 4.84 17.01 -21.42
CA ALA A 223 4.11 17.60 -20.29
C ALA A 223 4.31 19.13 -20.14
N ARG A 224 5.48 19.67 -20.51
CA ARG A 224 5.95 21.05 -20.22
C ARG A 224 5.16 22.22 -20.82
N HIS A 225 4.10 21.98 -21.57
CA HIS A 225 3.35 23.02 -22.28
C HIS A 225 1.91 23.22 -21.79
N ARG A 226 1.60 22.88 -20.53
CA ARG A 226 0.20 22.82 -20.06
C ARG A 226 -0.01 23.55 -18.74
N SER A 227 -0.97 24.46 -18.73
CA SER A 227 -1.50 25.09 -17.51
C SER A 227 -2.68 24.33 -16.92
N ASP A 228 -3.28 23.41 -17.67
CA ASP A 228 -4.58 22.83 -17.39
C ASP A 228 -4.42 21.31 -17.35
N TYR A 229 -4.39 20.75 -16.15
CA TYR A 229 -4.64 19.33 -15.92
C TYR A 229 -6.14 19.17 -15.50
N PRO A 230 -6.80 18.03 -15.76
CA PRO A 230 -6.22 16.79 -16.23
C PRO A 230 -5.76 16.98 -17.66
N ILE A 231 -4.74 16.24 -18.06
CA ILE A 231 -4.50 16.11 -19.48
C ILE A 231 -5.74 15.43 -20.06
N THR A 232 -6.60 16.19 -20.72
CA THR A 232 -7.77 15.64 -21.38
C THR A 232 -7.33 14.93 -22.65
N GLN A 233 -8.11 13.95 -23.11
CA GLN A 233 -7.86 13.23 -24.36
C GLN A 233 -7.74 14.18 -25.57
N GLU A 234 -8.23 15.42 -25.46
CA GLU A 234 -8.27 16.42 -26.51
C GLU A 234 -6.95 17.21 -26.65
N ASP A 235 -5.99 17.04 -25.75
CA ASP A 235 -4.71 17.73 -25.80
C ASP A 235 -3.73 17.11 -26.82
N SER A 236 -3.22 17.94 -27.73
CA SER A 236 -2.30 17.54 -28.82
C SER A 236 -1.01 16.78 -28.42
N GLY A 237 -0.60 16.82 -27.15
CA GLY A 237 0.55 16.05 -26.65
C GLY A 237 0.18 14.85 -25.77
N TRP A 238 -1.09 14.70 -25.37
CA TRP A 238 -1.52 13.60 -24.51
C TRP A 238 -1.32 12.28 -25.20
N ASP A 239 -1.74 12.21 -26.47
CA ASP A 239 -1.63 10.98 -27.22
C ASP A 239 -0.20 10.50 -27.33
N GLY A 240 0.76 11.42 -27.51
CA GLY A 240 2.19 11.13 -27.51
C GLY A 240 2.70 10.71 -26.13
N PHE A 241 2.28 11.37 -25.05
CA PHE A 241 2.65 10.98 -23.68
C PHE A 241 2.15 9.57 -23.35
N MET A 242 0.88 9.31 -23.61
CA MET A 242 0.27 8.00 -23.45
C MET A 242 0.91 6.96 -24.38
N GLN A 243 1.38 7.35 -25.57
CA GLN A 243 1.99 6.40 -26.50
C GLN A 243 3.32 5.91 -25.93
N VAL A 244 4.13 6.82 -25.38
CA VAL A 244 5.37 6.46 -24.70
C VAL A 244 5.08 5.56 -23.49
N ARG A 245 4.07 5.89 -22.70
CA ARG A 245 3.69 5.10 -21.50
C ARG A 245 3.26 3.68 -21.85
N TYR A 246 2.32 3.51 -22.77
CA TYR A 246 1.79 2.19 -23.12
C TYR A 246 2.81 1.33 -23.86
N ALA A 247 3.67 1.91 -24.70
CA ALA A 247 4.78 1.17 -25.30
C ALA A 247 5.70 0.54 -24.24
N SER A 248 5.99 1.27 -23.16
CA SER A 248 6.76 0.73 -22.03
C SER A 248 5.97 -0.34 -21.26
N ARG A 249 4.66 -0.14 -21.01
CA ARG A 249 3.79 -1.13 -20.34
C ARG A 249 3.69 -2.44 -21.12
N GLU A 250 3.53 -2.38 -22.44
CA GLU A 250 3.47 -3.54 -23.33
C GLU A 250 4.75 -4.38 -23.25
N LEU A 251 5.92 -3.71 -23.31
CA LEU A 251 7.22 -4.39 -23.18
C LEU A 251 7.36 -5.05 -21.81
N VAL A 252 6.98 -4.34 -20.74
CA VAL A 252 7.02 -4.86 -19.37
C VAL A 252 6.12 -6.10 -19.23
N LEU A 253 4.87 -6.03 -19.70
CA LEU A 253 3.93 -7.14 -19.62
C LEU A 253 4.39 -8.35 -20.45
N ALA A 254 4.91 -8.13 -21.65
CA ALA A 254 5.46 -9.20 -22.48
C ALA A 254 6.60 -9.94 -21.76
N ASP A 255 7.52 -9.20 -21.15
CA ASP A 255 8.63 -9.78 -20.38
C ASP A 255 8.13 -10.55 -19.16
N LEU A 256 7.11 -10.02 -18.45
CA LEU A 256 6.49 -10.70 -17.31
C LEU A 256 5.86 -12.04 -17.69
N ILE A 257 5.12 -12.09 -18.79
CA ILE A 257 4.50 -13.34 -19.28
C ILE A 257 5.57 -14.41 -19.54
N VAL A 258 6.69 -14.01 -20.13
CA VAL A 258 7.81 -14.93 -20.38
C VAL A 258 8.49 -15.37 -19.07
N ASP A 259 8.83 -14.40 -18.20
CA ASP A 259 9.55 -14.62 -16.95
C ASP A 259 8.77 -15.45 -15.92
N PHE A 260 7.44 -15.37 -15.95
CA PHE A 260 6.52 -16.06 -15.05
C PHE A 260 5.66 -17.10 -15.80
N SER A 261 6.15 -17.61 -16.94
CA SER A 261 5.44 -18.59 -17.77
C SER A 261 5.04 -19.88 -17.02
N ASP A 262 5.84 -20.33 -16.05
CA ASP A 262 5.51 -21.48 -15.20
C ASP A 262 4.36 -21.21 -14.22
N TYR A 263 4.28 -19.98 -13.71
CA TYR A 263 3.16 -19.50 -12.91
C TYR A 263 1.87 -19.47 -13.75
N TYR A 264 1.89 -18.83 -14.93
CA TYR A 264 0.72 -18.80 -15.80
C TYR A 264 0.31 -20.20 -16.25
N ALA A 265 1.26 -21.08 -16.55
CA ALA A 265 0.97 -22.48 -16.85
C ALA A 265 0.29 -23.20 -15.67
N LEU A 266 0.75 -22.99 -14.45
CA LEU A 266 0.10 -23.55 -13.27
C LEU A 266 -1.34 -23.04 -13.13
N ILE A 267 -1.56 -21.73 -13.22
CA ILE A 267 -2.90 -21.12 -13.12
C ILE A 267 -3.83 -21.70 -14.18
N ARG A 268 -3.40 -21.70 -15.44
CA ARG A 268 -4.16 -22.22 -16.58
C ARG A 268 -4.52 -23.69 -16.39
N ASP A 269 -3.51 -24.54 -16.21
CA ASP A 269 -3.67 -26.00 -16.25
C ASP A 269 -4.33 -26.55 -14.96
N ARG A 270 -4.20 -25.84 -13.83
CA ARG A 270 -4.64 -26.34 -12.51
C ARG A 270 -5.89 -25.65 -11.97
N PHE A 271 -6.18 -24.43 -12.37
CA PHE A 271 -7.35 -23.68 -11.89
C PHE A 271 -8.32 -23.32 -13.01
N ILE A 272 -7.86 -22.69 -14.10
CA ILE A 272 -8.74 -22.23 -15.20
C ILE A 272 -9.39 -23.42 -15.90
N GLU A 273 -8.62 -24.43 -16.31
CA GLU A 273 -9.15 -25.65 -16.96
C GLU A 273 -10.17 -26.41 -16.08
N ARG A 274 -10.15 -26.15 -14.76
CA ARG A 274 -11.07 -26.75 -13.79
C ARG A 274 -12.24 -25.84 -13.42
N GLY A 275 -12.33 -24.66 -14.01
CA GLY A 275 -13.37 -23.66 -13.70
C GLY A 275 -13.29 -23.14 -12.26
N LYS A 276 -12.08 -22.94 -11.73
CA LYS A 276 -11.82 -22.59 -10.32
C LYS A 276 -10.91 -21.37 -10.15
N TYR A 277 -10.96 -20.48 -11.12
CA TYR A 277 -10.16 -19.27 -11.13
C TYR A 277 -11.04 -18.09 -11.53
N VAL A 278 -10.80 -16.95 -10.88
CA VAL A 278 -11.26 -15.64 -11.31
C VAL A 278 -10.18 -14.65 -10.94
N ARG A 279 -10.07 -13.56 -11.70
CA ARG A 279 -9.14 -12.49 -11.39
C ARG A 279 -9.80 -11.13 -11.56
N THR A 280 -9.46 -10.18 -10.70
CA THR A 280 -9.82 -8.77 -10.86
C THR A 280 -8.63 -7.93 -11.32
N THR A 281 -8.93 -6.79 -11.92
CA THR A 281 -7.96 -5.73 -12.25
C THR A 281 -7.56 -4.95 -11.00
N GLY A 282 -6.32 -4.47 -10.97
CA GLY A 282 -5.79 -3.52 -9.99
C GLY A 282 -5.37 -2.19 -10.64
N ASN A 283 -4.73 -1.32 -9.86
CA ASN A 283 -4.22 -0.05 -10.38
C ASN A 283 -2.86 -0.18 -11.08
N HIS A 284 -2.06 -1.20 -10.77
CA HIS A 284 -0.75 -1.45 -11.39
C HIS A 284 -0.83 -2.36 -12.62
N ASP A 285 -1.96 -3.06 -12.76
CA ASP A 285 -2.35 -3.89 -13.89
C ASP A 285 -3.77 -3.52 -14.33
N THR A 286 -4.02 -2.21 -14.49
CA THR A 286 -5.31 -1.75 -15.02
C THR A 286 -5.50 -2.34 -16.40
N TYR A 287 -6.60 -3.06 -16.58
CA TYR A 287 -7.01 -3.62 -17.87
C TYR A 287 -8.43 -3.14 -18.18
N SER A 288 -8.61 -1.97 -18.77
CA SER A 288 -9.95 -1.45 -19.13
C SER A 288 -10.30 -1.70 -20.61
N ASP A 289 -11.55 -1.43 -21.00
CA ASP A 289 -12.00 -1.54 -22.39
C ASP A 289 -11.59 -0.35 -23.28
N THR A 290 -10.81 0.60 -22.75
CA THR A 290 -10.23 1.69 -23.54
C THR A 290 -9.27 1.14 -24.60
N GLU A 291 -9.13 1.84 -25.72
CA GLU A 291 -8.38 1.35 -26.89
C GLU A 291 -6.98 0.84 -26.55
N ARG A 292 -6.24 1.58 -25.71
CA ARG A 292 -4.85 1.24 -25.34
C ARG A 292 -4.74 0.16 -24.28
N GLU A 293 -5.67 0.13 -23.32
CA GLU A 293 -5.70 -0.93 -22.31
C GLU A 293 -6.17 -2.27 -22.87
N ARG A 294 -6.95 -2.25 -23.97
CA ARG A 294 -7.41 -3.46 -24.64
C ARG A 294 -6.24 -4.28 -25.17
N GLU A 295 -5.17 -3.66 -25.66
CA GLU A 295 -3.99 -4.38 -26.14
C GLU A 295 -3.30 -5.14 -24.99
N LEU A 296 -3.16 -4.49 -23.82
CA LEU A 296 -2.63 -5.14 -22.61
C LEU A 296 -3.55 -6.25 -22.10
N LEU A 297 -4.87 -6.02 -22.10
CA LEU A 297 -5.88 -7.01 -21.74
C LEU A 297 -5.82 -8.23 -22.65
N GLU A 298 -5.74 -8.03 -23.97
CA GLU A 298 -5.63 -9.11 -24.96
C GLU A 298 -4.34 -9.92 -24.77
N MET A 299 -3.24 -9.26 -24.39
CA MET A 299 -1.97 -9.94 -24.07
C MET A 299 -2.09 -10.84 -22.84
N ILE A 300 -2.66 -10.36 -21.73
CA ILE A 300 -2.77 -11.16 -20.50
C ILE A 300 -3.83 -12.29 -20.63
N GLU A 301 -4.85 -12.08 -21.46
CA GLU A 301 -5.89 -13.08 -21.76
C GLU A 301 -5.47 -14.09 -22.84
N SER A 302 -4.30 -13.90 -23.45
CA SER A 302 -3.78 -14.74 -24.52
C SER A 302 -3.50 -16.19 -24.07
N PRO A 303 -3.39 -17.16 -25.01
CA PRO A 303 -3.08 -18.55 -24.68
C PRO A 303 -1.76 -18.77 -23.91
N ASP A 304 -0.79 -17.89 -24.12
CA ASP A 304 0.53 -17.95 -23.48
C ASP A 304 0.48 -17.50 -22.01
N ALA A 305 -0.56 -16.75 -21.63
CA ALA A 305 -0.85 -16.33 -20.27
C ALA A 305 -2.09 -17.06 -19.72
N LEU A 306 -3.26 -16.40 -19.63
CA LEU A 306 -4.45 -16.95 -18.97
C LEU A 306 -5.35 -17.81 -19.88
N ASN A 307 -5.18 -17.75 -21.20
CA ASN A 307 -5.97 -18.49 -22.18
C ASN A 307 -7.50 -18.29 -22.02
N ALA A 308 -7.93 -17.04 -21.89
CA ALA A 308 -9.34 -16.69 -21.63
C ALA A 308 -10.29 -17.11 -22.78
N ALA A 309 -9.78 -17.24 -24.00
CA ALA A 309 -10.55 -17.70 -25.15
C ALA A 309 -11.01 -19.17 -25.01
N ALA A 310 -10.31 -19.99 -24.22
CA ALA A 310 -10.68 -21.38 -24.01
C ALA A 310 -11.78 -21.54 -22.96
N ASN A 311 -11.80 -20.69 -21.94
CA ASN A 311 -12.78 -20.70 -20.85
C ASN A 311 -12.90 -19.29 -20.25
N ASP A 312 -14.13 -18.84 -19.99
CA ASP A 312 -14.39 -17.50 -19.41
C ASP A 312 -13.70 -17.26 -18.04
N GLY A 313 -13.21 -18.31 -17.37
CA GLY A 313 -12.46 -18.20 -16.11
C GLY A 313 -11.14 -17.45 -16.22
N GLY A 314 -10.53 -17.35 -17.42
CA GLY A 314 -9.31 -16.57 -17.63
C GLY A 314 -9.52 -15.07 -17.86
N ARG A 315 -10.78 -14.61 -17.91
CA ARG A 315 -11.08 -13.20 -18.18
C ARG A 315 -10.86 -12.32 -16.97
N ILE A 316 -10.23 -11.17 -17.17
CA ILE A 316 -10.05 -10.17 -16.12
C ILE A 316 -11.37 -9.45 -15.85
N GLN A 317 -11.71 -9.33 -14.56
CA GLN A 317 -12.95 -8.73 -14.09
C GLN A 317 -12.68 -7.42 -13.36
N ASP A 318 -13.72 -6.63 -13.18
CA ASP A 318 -13.69 -5.46 -12.31
C ASP A 318 -14.12 -5.82 -10.89
N VAL A 319 -15.17 -6.64 -10.80
CA VAL A 319 -15.78 -7.04 -9.53
C VAL A 319 -16.21 -8.50 -9.56
N VAL A 320 -15.93 -9.22 -8.49
CA VAL A 320 -16.35 -10.61 -8.30
C VAL A 320 -17.34 -10.71 -7.15
N ARG A 321 -18.48 -11.35 -7.39
CA ARG A 321 -19.50 -11.62 -6.37
C ARG A 321 -19.44 -13.08 -5.95
N ILE A 322 -19.46 -13.35 -4.65
CA ILE A 322 -19.57 -14.72 -4.13
C ILE A 322 -21.00 -14.95 -3.65
N ARG A 323 -21.72 -15.85 -4.34
CA ARG A 323 -23.07 -16.24 -3.96
C ARG A 323 -23.12 -17.51 -3.12
N ARG A 324 -24.01 -17.51 -2.13
CA ARG A 324 -24.41 -18.68 -1.32
C ARG A 324 -25.93 -18.71 -1.26
N ASN A 325 -26.54 -19.81 -1.69
CA ASN A 325 -27.99 -19.95 -1.72
C ASN A 325 -28.67 -18.75 -2.42
N GLU A 326 -28.19 -18.40 -3.61
CA GLU A 326 -28.63 -17.24 -4.42
C GLU A 326 -28.34 -15.85 -3.83
N GLN A 327 -27.87 -15.74 -2.58
CA GLN A 327 -27.55 -14.47 -1.94
C GLN A 327 -26.09 -14.10 -2.15
N ILE A 328 -25.82 -12.83 -2.49
CA ILE A 328 -24.46 -12.29 -2.49
C ILE A 328 -24.00 -12.21 -1.04
N THR A 329 -22.90 -12.90 -0.73
CA THR A 329 -22.31 -12.93 0.62
C THR A 329 -21.02 -12.13 0.69
N HIS A 330 -20.31 -12.02 -0.43
CA HIS A 330 -19.07 -11.24 -0.53
C HIS A 330 -19.02 -10.53 -1.89
N VAL A 331 -18.36 -9.39 -1.90
CA VAL A 331 -17.94 -8.65 -3.10
C VAL A 331 -16.43 -8.47 -3.00
N VAL A 332 -15.71 -8.97 -4.00
CA VAL A 332 -14.24 -8.90 -4.10
C VAL A 332 -13.88 -7.91 -5.20
N MET A 333 -13.04 -6.95 -4.86
CA MET A 333 -12.49 -5.93 -5.76
C MET A 333 -11.16 -5.43 -5.19
N HIS A 334 -10.31 -4.78 -5.98
CA HIS A 334 -8.96 -4.46 -5.51
C HIS A 334 -8.94 -3.37 -4.44
N GLY A 335 -9.56 -2.22 -4.71
CA GLY A 335 -9.56 -1.09 -3.80
C GLY A 335 -9.12 0.22 -4.45
N HIS A 336 -8.46 0.15 -5.61
CA HIS A 336 -8.15 1.34 -6.41
C HIS A 336 -9.40 2.13 -6.82
N GLN A 337 -10.56 1.46 -6.89
CA GLN A 337 -11.85 2.09 -7.13
C GLN A 337 -12.24 3.10 -6.03
N PHE A 338 -11.55 3.09 -4.89
CA PHE A 338 -11.83 3.91 -3.72
C PHE A 338 -10.66 4.81 -3.31
N ASP A 339 -9.60 4.85 -4.10
CA ASP A 339 -8.44 5.70 -3.88
C ASP A 339 -8.58 7.00 -4.69
N THR A 340 -8.34 8.14 -4.03
CA THR A 340 -8.53 9.47 -4.62
C THR A 340 -7.64 9.72 -5.84
N VAL A 341 -6.56 8.97 -5.99
CA VAL A 341 -5.65 9.11 -7.14
C VAL A 341 -5.77 7.96 -8.14
N SER A 342 -6.43 6.85 -7.79
CA SER A 342 -6.53 5.65 -8.63
C SER A 342 -7.95 5.31 -9.09
N ILE A 343 -8.94 6.10 -8.67
CA ILE A 343 -10.32 5.98 -9.12
C ILE A 343 -10.44 6.29 -10.62
N GLN A 344 -11.20 5.43 -11.33
CA GLN A 344 -11.43 5.54 -12.78
C GLN A 344 -12.90 5.78 -13.13
N SER A 345 -13.81 5.76 -12.15
CA SER A 345 -15.20 6.14 -12.35
C SER A 345 -15.35 7.65 -12.41
N GLY A 346 -16.13 8.15 -13.37
CA GLY A 346 -16.37 9.57 -13.58
C GLY A 346 -15.95 10.03 -14.99
N ASP A 347 -16.11 11.33 -15.27
CA ASP A 347 -15.74 11.92 -16.56
C ASP A 347 -14.23 12.17 -16.68
N VAL A 348 -13.50 12.09 -15.56
CA VAL A 348 -12.05 12.32 -15.50
C VAL A 348 -11.34 11.03 -15.10
N PRO A 349 -10.38 10.51 -15.92
CA PRO A 349 -9.63 9.31 -15.58
C PRO A 349 -8.50 9.64 -14.59
N TYR A 350 -8.83 9.79 -13.30
CA TYR A 350 -7.84 10.19 -12.29
C TYR A 350 -6.70 9.20 -12.16
N ALA A 351 -6.93 7.89 -12.27
CA ALA A 351 -5.84 6.91 -12.30
C ALA A 351 -4.76 7.28 -13.32
N LEU A 352 -5.14 7.47 -14.58
CA LEU A 352 -4.20 7.79 -15.67
C LEU A 352 -3.50 9.15 -15.47
N SER A 353 -4.18 10.10 -14.84
CA SER A 353 -3.72 11.49 -14.70
C SER A 353 -2.98 11.79 -13.39
N LEU A 354 -3.23 10.98 -12.36
CA LEU A 354 -2.73 11.16 -11.00
C LEU A 354 -2.02 9.90 -10.52
N GLY A 355 -2.75 8.82 -10.23
CA GLY A 355 -2.20 7.62 -9.59
C GLY A 355 -1.02 7.04 -10.35
N GLU A 356 -1.23 6.71 -11.62
CA GLU A 356 -0.18 6.17 -12.47
C GLU A 356 0.96 7.19 -12.68
N VAL A 357 0.66 8.49 -12.76
CA VAL A 357 1.71 9.54 -12.86
C VAL A 357 2.55 9.56 -11.60
N PHE A 358 1.95 9.52 -10.40
CA PHE A 358 2.68 9.47 -9.14
C PHE A 358 3.55 8.22 -9.06
N SER A 359 3.00 7.05 -9.41
CA SER A 359 3.76 5.79 -9.44
C SER A 359 4.92 5.84 -10.44
N GLU A 360 4.68 6.22 -11.68
CA GLU A 360 5.72 6.26 -12.72
C GLU A 360 6.81 7.30 -12.46
N THR A 361 6.48 8.40 -11.77
CA THR A 361 7.42 9.51 -11.59
C THR A 361 8.17 9.46 -10.26
N GLN A 362 7.57 8.84 -9.23
CA GLN A 362 8.12 8.81 -7.87
C GLN A 362 8.39 7.41 -7.34
N SER A 363 7.66 6.38 -7.78
CA SER A 363 7.75 5.10 -7.10
C SER A 363 8.98 4.26 -7.47
N TRP A 364 9.52 4.45 -8.67
CA TRP A 364 10.69 3.70 -9.12
C TRP A 364 11.95 4.03 -8.30
N ILE A 365 12.03 5.22 -7.69
CA ILE A 365 13.17 5.70 -6.91
C ILE A 365 13.06 5.39 -5.41
N TYR A 366 11.86 5.45 -4.83
CA TYR A 366 11.64 5.19 -3.41
C TYR A 366 10.17 4.87 -3.17
N GLU A 367 9.88 3.66 -2.70
CA GLU A 367 8.55 3.30 -2.18
C GLU A 367 8.65 2.66 -0.79
N GLY A 368 9.86 2.38 -0.32
CA GLY A 368 10.07 1.82 1.00
C GLY A 368 9.19 0.59 1.26
N PRO A 369 8.45 0.55 2.37
CA PRO A 369 7.56 -0.55 2.73
C PRO A 369 6.33 -0.76 1.83
N ASP A 370 5.94 0.22 1.03
CA ASP A 370 4.94 -0.03 -0.03
C ASP A 370 5.55 -0.87 -1.16
N ARG A 371 6.89 -0.92 -1.24
CA ARG A 371 7.61 -1.77 -2.17
C ARG A 371 7.89 -3.17 -1.65
N PHE A 372 8.46 -3.24 -0.44
CA PHE A 372 8.97 -4.49 0.12
C PHE A 372 9.30 -4.38 1.61
N TRP A 373 9.06 -5.48 2.33
CA TRP A 373 9.45 -5.73 3.71
C TRP A 373 10.45 -6.88 3.74
N PRO A 374 11.70 -6.66 4.19
CA PRO A 374 12.65 -7.74 4.33
C PRO A 374 12.26 -8.71 5.46
N ASP A 375 12.88 -9.89 5.46
CA ASP A 375 12.61 -10.98 6.42
C ASP A 375 12.66 -10.48 7.86
N ARG A 376 13.64 -9.60 8.17
CA ARG A 376 13.86 -9.07 9.52
C ARG A 376 12.62 -8.38 10.10
N ASP A 377 11.85 -7.68 9.27
CA ASP A 377 10.68 -6.90 9.68
C ASP A 377 9.45 -7.81 9.73
N CYS A 378 9.43 -8.84 8.89
CA CYS A 378 8.39 -9.87 8.89
C CYS A 378 8.46 -10.82 10.10
N ARG A 379 9.56 -10.85 10.86
CA ARG A 379 9.80 -11.81 11.96
C ARG A 379 8.72 -11.80 13.02
N ALA A 380 8.16 -10.62 13.34
CA ALA A 380 7.09 -10.52 14.32
C ALA A 380 5.88 -11.36 13.87
N TRP A 381 5.46 -11.24 12.61
CA TRP A 381 4.34 -12.03 12.09
C TRP A 381 4.70 -13.50 11.88
N LEU A 382 5.92 -13.79 11.44
CA LEU A 382 6.42 -15.16 11.36
C LEU A 382 6.45 -15.85 12.72
N ALA A 383 6.59 -15.10 13.82
CA ALA A 383 6.50 -15.64 15.18
C ALA A 383 5.06 -15.79 15.69
N GLY A 384 4.07 -15.30 14.95
CA GLY A 384 2.66 -15.22 15.38
C GLY A 384 2.40 -13.99 16.26
N GLY A 385 2.91 -12.83 15.86
CA GLY A 385 2.66 -11.53 16.50
C GLY A 385 1.21 -11.07 16.34
N SER A 386 0.99 -9.75 16.30
CA SER A 386 -0.33 -9.16 16.04
C SER A 386 -0.35 -8.44 14.69
N ILE A 387 -1.54 -8.36 14.10
CA ILE A 387 -1.81 -7.49 12.96
C ILE A 387 -2.52 -6.23 13.48
N ARG A 388 -2.15 -5.04 12.97
CA ARG A 388 -2.89 -3.82 13.27
C ARG A 388 -4.23 -3.90 12.55
N ASN A 389 -5.31 -4.14 13.30
CA ASN A 389 -6.64 -4.30 12.74
C ASN A 389 -7.48 -3.02 12.89
N ILE A 390 -6.89 -1.88 12.51
CA ILE A 390 -7.48 -0.54 12.63
C ILE A 390 -7.64 0.03 11.23
N LEU A 391 -8.83 0.55 10.93
CA LEU A 391 -9.14 1.18 9.65
C LEU A 391 -8.20 2.36 9.39
N ALA A 392 -7.58 2.33 8.22
CA ALA A 392 -6.70 3.37 7.71
C ALA A 392 -7.45 4.66 7.39
N ARG A 393 -6.71 5.77 7.50
CA ARG A 393 -7.10 7.09 7.02
C ARG A 393 -6.14 7.47 5.92
N GLU A 394 -6.68 8.04 4.84
CA GLU A 394 -5.85 8.68 3.84
C GLU A 394 -5.22 9.97 4.36
N THR A 395 -5.86 10.62 5.34
CA THR A 395 -5.49 11.96 5.80
C THR A 395 -4.64 11.92 7.07
N ALA A 396 -3.80 12.94 7.22
CA ALA A 396 -2.99 13.17 8.40
C ALA A 396 -3.80 13.16 9.71
N SER A 397 -3.17 12.79 10.84
CA SER A 397 -3.68 13.14 12.17
C SER A 397 -3.72 14.65 12.39
N GLU A 398 -4.49 15.10 13.38
CA GLU A 398 -4.44 16.50 13.80
C GLU A 398 -3.06 16.81 14.40
N TYR A 399 -2.49 17.95 14.03
CA TYR A 399 -1.29 18.50 14.65
C TYR A 399 -1.59 19.90 15.16
N GLU A 400 -1.35 20.16 16.44
CA GLU A 400 -1.73 21.42 17.09
C GLU A 400 -0.99 22.64 16.50
N PHE A 401 0.15 22.43 15.84
CA PHE A 401 1.02 23.49 15.36
C PHE A 401 1.10 23.54 13.83
N ASP A 402 1.72 24.58 13.29
CA ASP A 402 2.04 24.66 11.86
C ASP A 402 3.29 23.83 11.55
N ALA A 403 3.10 22.68 10.88
CA ALA A 403 4.18 21.78 10.50
C ALA A 403 5.21 22.44 9.55
N THR A 404 4.77 23.31 8.64
CA THR A 404 5.70 24.01 7.73
C THR A 404 6.54 25.01 8.51
N TRP A 405 5.91 25.79 9.41
CA TRP A 405 6.62 26.74 10.25
C TRP A 405 7.62 26.02 11.17
N ASN A 406 7.21 24.92 11.81
CA ASN A 406 8.10 24.15 12.69
C ASN A 406 9.29 23.57 11.91
N LEU A 407 9.10 23.07 10.68
CA LEU A 407 10.20 22.60 9.84
C LEU A 407 11.20 23.72 9.50
N LEU A 408 10.71 24.89 9.12
CA LEU A 408 11.54 26.05 8.77
C LEU A 408 12.31 26.62 9.97
N ASN A 409 11.78 26.42 11.18
CA ASN A 409 12.37 26.90 12.43
C ASN A 409 12.98 25.78 13.27
N ALA A 410 13.17 24.57 12.71
CA ALA A 410 13.56 23.38 13.47
C ALA A 410 14.94 23.48 14.14
N GLY A 411 15.79 24.42 13.69
CA GLY A 411 17.05 24.76 14.35
C GLY A 411 16.90 25.55 15.67
N GLY A 412 15.69 25.96 16.05
CA GLY A 412 15.40 26.57 17.35
C GLY A 412 14.76 25.58 18.33
N ASP A 413 15.16 25.64 19.60
CA ASP A 413 14.73 24.71 20.66
C ASP A 413 13.20 24.54 20.72
N THR A 414 12.45 25.64 20.64
CA THR A 414 10.98 25.61 20.74
C THR A 414 10.31 24.85 19.60
N ALA A 415 10.78 24.98 18.36
CA ALA A 415 10.18 24.25 17.24
C ALA A 415 10.51 22.75 17.34
N ARG A 416 11.74 22.44 17.74
CA ARG A 416 12.21 21.07 17.95
C ARG A 416 11.42 20.35 19.06
N GLU A 417 11.20 21.01 20.18
CA GLU A 417 10.41 20.46 21.28
C GLU A 417 8.97 20.10 20.83
N LYS A 418 8.34 20.96 20.02
CA LYS A 418 7.02 20.72 19.44
C LYS A 418 7.00 19.57 18.43
N ILE A 419 8.06 19.43 17.63
CA ILE A 419 8.22 18.31 16.70
C ILE A 419 8.37 17.01 17.50
N ALA A 420 9.23 17.00 18.51
CA ALA A 420 9.49 15.81 19.32
C ALA A 420 8.29 15.39 20.18
N SER A 421 7.45 16.33 20.63
CA SER A 421 6.26 16.02 21.44
C SER A 421 5.14 15.34 20.64
N ASP A 422 5.03 15.65 19.35
CA ASP A 422 4.07 15.03 18.44
C ASP A 422 4.66 14.88 17.05
N THR A 423 5.64 13.97 16.93
CA THR A 423 6.31 13.73 15.65
C THR A 423 5.39 13.07 14.64
N ALA A 424 4.44 12.25 15.10
CA ALA A 424 3.46 11.63 14.23
C ALA A 424 2.62 12.70 13.54
N GLY A 425 1.93 13.55 14.31
CA GLY A 425 1.13 14.64 13.78
C GLY A 425 1.96 15.58 12.92
N PHE A 426 3.17 15.94 13.35
CA PHE A 426 4.07 16.81 12.58
C PHE A 426 4.38 16.27 11.18
N ILE A 427 4.88 15.04 11.09
CA ILE A 427 5.30 14.45 9.82
C ILE A 427 4.07 14.16 8.94
N GLU A 428 3.00 13.63 9.52
CA GLU A 428 1.77 13.36 8.78
C GLU A 428 1.18 14.64 8.20
N ASN A 429 1.18 15.76 8.93
CA ASN A 429 0.72 17.05 8.39
C ASN A 429 1.65 17.63 7.33
N LEU A 430 2.97 17.42 7.48
CA LEU A 430 3.93 17.82 6.46
C LEU A 430 3.70 17.07 5.15
N LEU A 431 3.39 15.78 5.22
CA LEU A 431 3.27 14.89 4.07
C LEU A 431 1.81 14.74 3.56
N GLY A 432 0.83 15.12 4.37
CA GLY A 432 -0.60 15.09 4.06
C GLY A 432 -1.32 13.76 4.34
N HIS A 433 -0.61 12.74 4.85
CA HIS A 433 -1.11 11.36 4.94
C HIS A 433 -0.87 10.73 6.30
N GLU A 434 -1.72 9.77 6.71
CA GLU A 434 -1.43 8.90 7.85
C GLU A 434 -0.22 8.03 7.51
N ILE A 435 0.70 7.88 8.47
CA ILE A 435 1.84 6.98 8.35
C ILE A 435 1.55 5.72 9.16
N ALA A 436 1.87 4.57 8.57
CA ALA A 436 1.79 3.31 9.28
C ALA A 436 2.98 3.15 10.25
N TRP A 437 2.94 3.87 11.37
CA TRP A 437 4.04 3.94 12.32
C TRP A 437 4.30 2.66 13.12
N GLU A 438 3.41 1.67 13.05
CA GLU A 438 3.51 0.35 13.66
C GLU A 438 4.61 -0.51 13.03
N TYR A 439 5.10 -0.10 11.87
CA TYR A 439 6.10 -0.84 11.14
C TYR A 439 7.56 -0.45 11.46
N PHE A 440 7.76 0.59 12.26
CA PHE A 440 9.10 0.99 12.71
C PHE A 440 9.54 0.16 13.92
N GLU A 441 10.84 -0.12 14.04
CA GLU A 441 11.42 -0.80 15.20
C GLU A 441 11.22 0.03 16.49
N ASN A 442 11.26 1.38 16.39
CA ASN A 442 11.05 2.28 17.52
C ASN A 442 9.59 2.73 17.65
N SER A 443 9.01 2.50 18.83
CA SER A 443 7.65 2.96 19.14
C SER A 443 7.54 4.47 19.33
N ASP A 444 8.62 5.14 19.79
CA ASP A 444 8.74 6.60 19.82
C ASP A 444 9.01 7.11 18.40
N LYS A 445 8.11 7.99 17.91
CA LYS A 445 8.08 8.39 16.50
C LYS A 445 9.21 9.35 16.13
N PHE A 446 9.73 10.10 17.11
CA PHE A 446 10.92 10.92 16.91
C PHE A 446 12.17 10.05 16.77
N LEU A 447 12.26 9.00 17.59
CA LEU A 447 13.35 8.02 17.45
C LEU A 447 13.25 7.24 16.14
N ALA A 448 12.06 6.81 15.72
CA ALA A 448 11.86 6.15 14.43
C ALA A 448 12.30 7.03 13.25
N LEU A 449 11.87 8.30 13.25
CA LEU A 449 12.32 9.28 12.26
C LEU A 449 13.85 9.40 12.27
N GLY A 450 14.43 9.77 13.42
CA GLY A 450 15.85 10.10 13.51
C GLY A 450 16.78 8.91 13.28
N LEU A 451 16.42 7.72 13.78
CA LEU A 451 17.30 6.56 13.80
C LEU A 451 17.05 5.59 12.65
N GLU A 452 15.84 5.57 12.08
CA GLU A 452 15.50 4.60 11.03
C GLU A 452 15.31 5.29 9.68
N VAL A 453 14.46 6.33 9.61
CA VAL A 453 14.16 7.02 8.35
C VAL A 453 15.34 7.83 7.83
N LEU A 454 15.92 8.69 8.67
CA LEU A 454 17.00 9.59 8.25
C LEU A 454 18.33 8.85 7.98
N GLN A 455 18.46 7.62 8.48
CA GLN A 455 19.57 6.72 8.18
C GLN A 455 19.26 5.78 7.00
N SER A 456 18.03 5.80 6.48
CA SER A 456 17.56 4.89 5.42
C SER A 456 17.63 3.42 5.77
N ASP A 457 17.50 3.13 7.07
CA ASP A 457 17.25 1.78 7.56
C ASP A 457 15.80 1.38 7.27
N GLU A 458 14.85 2.31 7.42
CA GLU A 458 13.43 2.14 7.15
C GLU A 458 12.86 3.34 6.37
N TRP A 459 11.62 3.22 5.90
CA TRP A 459 10.93 4.28 5.17
C TRP A 459 9.44 4.37 5.53
N PHE A 460 8.80 5.47 5.16
CA PHE A 460 7.37 5.66 5.42
C PHE A 460 6.51 4.78 4.53
N LYS A 461 5.55 4.08 5.15
CA LYS A 461 4.35 3.55 4.48
C LYS A 461 3.24 4.57 4.62
N PHE A 462 2.79 5.15 3.50
CA PHE A 462 1.67 6.07 3.51
C PHE A 462 0.37 5.29 3.37
N ARG A 463 -0.61 5.64 4.18
CA ARG A 463 -1.97 5.12 4.00
C ARG A 463 -2.66 6.00 2.99
N HIS A 464 -2.91 5.46 1.81
CA HIS A 464 -3.53 6.17 0.68
C HIS A 464 -5.05 5.95 0.61
N LEU A 465 -5.55 4.83 1.15
CA LEU A 465 -6.98 4.52 1.16
C LEU A 465 -7.63 4.94 2.49
N ASN A 466 -8.72 5.70 2.40
CA ASN A 466 -9.56 6.03 3.55
C ASN A 466 -10.58 4.92 3.85
N GLU A 467 -10.12 3.85 4.51
CA GLU A 467 -10.94 2.69 4.87
C GLU A 467 -12.13 3.07 5.78
N ARG A 468 -12.01 4.14 6.58
CA ARG A 468 -13.09 4.62 7.48
C ARG A 468 -14.29 5.15 6.73
N ASP A 469 -14.05 6.02 5.76
CA ASP A 469 -15.10 6.57 4.94
C ASP A 469 -15.70 5.48 4.06
N LEU A 470 -14.86 4.68 3.39
CA LEU A 470 -15.29 3.51 2.63
C LEU A 470 -16.28 2.63 3.40
N CYS A 471 -15.89 2.14 4.58
CA CYS A 471 -16.74 1.22 5.34
C CYS A 471 -18.06 1.87 5.77
N SER A 472 -18.01 3.15 6.17
CA SER A 472 -19.18 3.88 6.66
C SER A 472 -20.18 4.19 5.55
N PHE A 473 -19.68 4.63 4.38
CA PHE A 473 -20.51 4.89 3.21
C PHE A 473 -21.06 3.60 2.61
N TYR A 474 -20.24 2.57 2.43
CA TYR A 474 -20.69 1.28 1.91
C TYR A 474 -21.85 0.69 2.72
N GLN A 475 -21.73 0.63 4.05
CA GLN A 475 -22.81 0.14 4.91
C GLN A 475 -24.09 0.99 4.75
N SER A 476 -23.95 2.31 4.80
CA SER A 476 -25.10 3.21 4.73
C SER A 476 -25.83 3.09 3.38
N ARG A 477 -25.08 3.03 2.28
CA ARG A 477 -25.63 2.90 0.92
C ARG A 477 -26.22 1.51 0.66
N TYR A 478 -25.60 0.44 1.14
CA TYR A 478 -26.14 -0.91 0.96
C TYR A 478 -27.52 -1.05 1.63
N VAL A 479 -27.64 -0.52 2.85
CA VAL A 479 -28.89 -0.53 3.62
C VAL A 479 -29.98 0.26 2.90
N GLU A 480 -29.62 1.41 2.31
CA GLU A 480 -30.50 2.21 1.46
C GLU A 480 -30.97 1.43 0.23
N HIS A 481 -30.06 0.89 -0.58
CA HIS A 481 -30.40 0.18 -1.83
C HIS A 481 -31.15 -1.13 -1.60
N ALA A 482 -30.78 -1.89 -0.58
CA ALA A 482 -31.44 -3.14 -0.24
C ALA A 482 -32.81 -2.93 0.42
N GLY A 483 -33.14 -1.70 0.86
CA GLY A 483 -34.36 -1.41 1.62
C GLY A 483 -34.42 -2.16 2.96
N LEU A 484 -33.26 -2.41 3.56
CA LEU A 484 -33.10 -3.22 4.78
C LEU A 484 -32.81 -2.31 6.00
N PRO A 485 -32.98 -2.81 7.24
CA PRO A 485 -32.46 -2.10 8.41
C PRO A 485 -30.93 -2.19 8.50
N LEU A 486 -30.28 -1.25 9.21
CA LEU A 486 -28.82 -1.25 9.48
C LEU A 486 -28.30 -2.53 10.15
N THR A 487 -29.18 -3.32 10.75
CA THR A 487 -28.86 -4.59 11.42
C THR A 487 -28.89 -5.80 10.48
N ALA A 488 -29.28 -5.62 9.21
CA ALA A 488 -29.31 -6.72 8.26
C ALA A 488 -27.89 -7.20 7.92
N PRO A 489 -27.72 -8.49 7.57
CA PRO A 489 -26.45 -8.98 7.03
C PRO A 489 -26.05 -8.17 5.80
N ILE A 490 -24.82 -7.65 5.83
CA ILE A 490 -24.20 -6.89 4.73
C ILE A 490 -23.21 -7.84 4.04
N PRO A 491 -23.26 -7.97 2.70
CA PRO A 491 -22.24 -8.70 1.96
C PRO A 491 -20.86 -8.14 2.28
N LYS A 492 -19.92 -9.02 2.60
CA LYS A 492 -18.59 -8.59 3.00
C LYS A 492 -17.84 -8.01 1.80
N LEU A 493 -17.21 -6.85 1.99
CA LEU A 493 -16.31 -6.25 1.03
C LEU A 493 -14.90 -6.78 1.27
N VAL A 494 -14.31 -7.45 0.29
CA VAL A 494 -12.95 -8.00 0.32
C VAL A 494 -12.06 -7.19 -0.60
N LEU A 495 -11.08 -6.48 -0.05
CA LEU A 495 -10.13 -5.63 -0.76
C LEU A 495 -8.69 -6.14 -0.70
N GLY A 496 -7.83 -5.54 -1.51
CA GLY A 496 -6.37 -5.52 -1.44
C GLY A 496 -5.87 -4.07 -1.34
N HIS A 497 -4.89 -3.68 -2.16
CA HIS A 497 -4.43 -2.32 -2.45
C HIS A 497 -3.70 -1.59 -1.30
N THR A 498 -4.14 -1.73 -0.05
CA THR A 498 -3.43 -1.15 1.11
C THR A 498 -2.23 -1.99 1.54
N HIS A 499 -2.14 -3.23 1.05
CA HIS A 499 -1.17 -4.25 1.44
C HIS A 499 -1.29 -4.70 2.91
N GLU A 500 -2.34 -4.28 3.64
CA GLU A 500 -2.49 -4.58 5.06
C GLU A 500 -3.67 -5.52 5.32
N PRO A 501 -3.47 -6.68 5.98
CA PRO A 501 -4.57 -7.59 6.25
C PRO A 501 -5.56 -6.97 7.25
N ARG A 502 -6.86 -7.11 6.96
CA ARG A 502 -7.95 -6.60 7.82
C ARG A 502 -9.05 -7.65 7.96
N ARG A 503 -9.60 -7.78 9.16
CA ARG A 503 -10.81 -8.58 9.40
C ARG A 503 -11.55 -8.04 10.58
N ASN A 504 -12.82 -7.68 10.42
CA ASN A 504 -13.58 -7.06 11.50
C ASN A 504 -12.83 -5.84 12.09
N ALA A 505 -12.23 -5.02 11.21
CA ALA A 505 -11.42 -3.88 11.59
C ALA A 505 -12.23 -2.84 12.39
N VAL A 506 -11.53 -2.05 13.20
CA VAL A 506 -12.16 -1.01 14.03
C VAL A 506 -11.80 0.40 13.60
N ASP A 507 -12.72 1.31 13.90
CA ASP A 507 -12.44 2.74 14.02
C ASP A 507 -12.45 3.13 15.52
N PRO A 508 -11.27 3.26 16.15
CA PRO A 508 -11.18 3.68 17.55
C PRO A 508 -11.78 5.06 17.81
N SER A 509 -11.82 5.95 16.81
CA SER A 509 -12.38 7.29 16.98
C SER A 509 -13.90 7.29 17.11
N ARG A 510 -14.56 6.21 16.65
CA ARG A 510 -16.01 6.02 16.69
C ARG A 510 -16.44 4.88 17.62
N ASP A 511 -15.49 4.18 18.27
CA ASP A 511 -15.72 2.93 19.01
C ASP A 511 -16.58 1.94 18.20
N GLN A 512 -16.31 1.83 16.90
CA GLN A 512 -17.10 1.04 15.96
C GLN A 512 -16.27 -0.06 15.30
N GLN A 513 -16.88 -1.24 15.14
CA GLN A 513 -16.32 -2.36 14.40
C GLN A 513 -17.06 -2.57 13.08
N TYR A 514 -16.31 -3.00 12.06
CA TYR A 514 -16.81 -3.20 10.70
C TYR A 514 -16.66 -4.67 10.27
N PRO A 515 -17.58 -5.57 10.72
CA PRO A 515 -17.45 -7.02 10.52
C PRO A 515 -17.63 -7.49 9.06
N PHE A 516 -18.06 -6.58 8.20
CA PHE A 516 -18.23 -6.81 6.76
C PHE A 516 -17.01 -6.40 5.95
N TYR A 517 -15.95 -5.84 6.56
CA TYR A 517 -14.75 -5.43 5.83
C TYR A 517 -13.62 -6.44 6.02
N LEU A 518 -13.04 -6.84 4.88
CA LEU A 518 -11.90 -7.74 4.78
C LEU A 518 -10.86 -7.11 3.86
N ASN A 519 -9.59 -7.28 4.20
CA ASN A 519 -8.48 -6.97 3.30
C ASN A 519 -7.52 -8.16 3.29
N SER A 520 -7.16 -8.64 2.10
CA SER A 520 -6.28 -9.80 1.93
C SER A 520 -4.84 -9.54 2.34
N GLY A 521 -4.45 -8.28 2.55
CA GLY A 521 -3.04 -7.90 2.61
C GLY A 521 -2.37 -8.15 1.27
N SER A 522 -1.05 -8.36 1.29
CA SER A 522 -0.26 -8.55 0.08
C SER A 522 0.42 -9.91 -0.01
N ALA A 523 0.51 -10.45 -1.24
CA ALA A 523 1.31 -11.61 -1.60
C ALA A 523 2.76 -11.25 -2.02
N GLY A 524 2.99 -10.05 -2.51
CA GLY A 524 4.27 -9.64 -3.10
C GLY A 524 5.20 -8.86 -2.18
N ARG A 525 4.64 -8.15 -1.19
CA ARG A 525 5.39 -7.11 -0.49
C ARG A 525 6.18 -7.61 0.72
N PHE A 526 5.83 -8.75 1.33
CA PHE A 526 6.49 -9.22 2.56
C PHE A 526 7.40 -10.43 2.30
N GLU A 527 8.71 -10.30 2.52
CA GLU A 527 9.66 -11.40 2.33
C GLU A 527 9.25 -12.63 3.15
N ASN A 528 9.08 -13.76 2.47
CA ASN A 528 8.75 -15.04 3.08
C ASN A 528 7.42 -15.02 3.87
N LEU A 529 6.50 -14.11 3.51
CA LEU A 529 5.20 -13.98 4.14
C LEU A 529 4.15 -13.58 3.10
N ILE A 530 3.18 -14.46 2.84
CA ILE A 530 2.11 -14.21 1.88
C ILE A 530 0.78 -14.20 2.63
N TRP A 531 0.06 -13.08 2.56
CA TRP A 531 -1.26 -12.93 3.18
C TRP A 531 -2.37 -13.39 2.23
N ALA A 532 -3.47 -13.87 2.80
CA ALA A 532 -4.68 -14.21 2.05
C ALA A 532 -5.93 -14.13 2.93
N VAL A 533 -7.09 -14.05 2.27
CA VAL A 533 -8.40 -14.29 2.89
C VAL A 533 -8.91 -15.65 2.43
N GLU A 534 -9.27 -16.51 3.39
CA GLU A 534 -9.99 -17.76 3.13
C GLU A 534 -11.46 -17.62 3.49
N ILE A 535 -12.36 -17.98 2.56
CA ILE A 535 -13.81 -17.90 2.71
C ILE A 535 -14.39 -19.31 2.63
N THR A 536 -14.95 -19.78 3.74
CA THR A 536 -15.62 -21.08 3.85
C THR A 536 -17.12 -20.88 4.07
N PRO A 537 -17.96 -21.94 4.06
CA PRO A 537 -19.39 -21.81 4.33
C PRO A 537 -19.73 -21.27 5.73
N THR A 538 -18.82 -21.42 6.70
CA THR A 538 -19.07 -21.07 8.11
C THR A 538 -18.32 -19.84 8.58
N GLU A 539 -17.22 -19.49 7.94
CA GLU A 539 -16.40 -18.33 8.32
C GLU A 539 -15.43 -17.89 7.23
N ASP A 540 -15.07 -16.61 7.30
CA ASP A 540 -13.93 -15.96 6.67
C ASP A 540 -12.73 -15.91 7.63
N ARG A 541 -11.50 -16.05 7.13
CA ARG A 541 -10.27 -16.03 7.94
C ARG A 541 -9.17 -15.25 7.22
N ILE A 542 -8.39 -14.50 7.99
CA ILE A 542 -7.07 -14.05 7.52
C ILE A 542 -6.09 -15.18 7.76
N VAL A 543 -5.33 -15.53 6.72
CA VAL A 543 -4.26 -16.50 6.80
C VAL A 543 -2.97 -15.87 6.30
N SER A 544 -1.84 -16.38 6.79
CA SER A 544 -0.57 -16.13 6.14
C SER A 544 0.21 -17.42 5.93
N TRP A 545 1.01 -17.42 4.89
CA TRP A 545 1.88 -18.51 4.49
C TRP A 545 3.33 -18.07 4.57
N SER A 546 4.20 -18.97 5.00
CA SER A 546 5.64 -18.70 5.13
C SER A 546 6.44 -19.98 5.05
N ARG A 547 7.76 -19.88 4.81
CA ARG A 547 8.70 -20.99 5.03
C ARG A 547 9.38 -20.86 6.38
N VAL A 548 9.31 -21.91 7.19
CA VAL A 548 10.08 -22.01 8.43
C VAL A 548 10.90 -23.28 8.38
N LYS A 549 12.23 -23.12 8.45
CA LYS A 549 13.20 -24.22 8.30
C LYS A 549 12.97 -25.02 7.01
N GLY A 550 12.68 -24.31 5.91
CA GLY A 550 12.42 -24.88 4.59
C GLY A 550 11.03 -25.48 4.38
N ARG A 551 10.18 -25.53 5.42
CA ARG A 551 8.83 -26.12 5.33
C ARG A 551 7.77 -25.06 5.17
N LEU A 552 6.78 -25.35 4.33
CA LEU A 552 5.60 -24.51 4.18
C LEU A 552 4.76 -24.55 5.45
N ARG A 553 4.45 -23.37 5.97
CA ARG A 553 3.66 -23.18 7.19
C ARG A 553 2.53 -22.20 6.91
N LYS A 554 1.32 -22.62 7.26
CA LYS A 554 0.14 -21.75 7.32
C LYS A 554 -0.14 -21.32 8.75
N THR A 555 -0.37 -20.02 8.93
CA THR A 555 -0.84 -19.41 10.17
C THR A 555 -2.25 -18.89 9.95
N ILE A 556 -3.20 -19.31 10.79
CA ILE A 556 -4.55 -18.75 10.81
C ILE A 556 -4.61 -17.66 11.88
N TRP A 557 -5.00 -16.45 11.49
CA TRP A 557 -5.08 -15.29 12.35
C TRP A 557 -6.51 -15.15 12.90
N ARG A 558 -6.67 -15.20 14.22
CA ARG A 558 -7.97 -15.12 14.89
C ARG A 558 -8.07 -13.86 15.70
N ASP A 559 -9.09 -13.04 15.43
CA ASP A 559 -9.36 -11.84 16.21
C ASP A 559 -9.54 -12.19 17.68
N THR A 560 -8.64 -11.67 18.51
CA THR A 560 -8.82 -11.63 19.95
C THR A 560 -9.17 -10.20 20.30
N TYR A 561 -10.39 -9.81 19.98
CA TYR A 561 -11.00 -8.66 20.62
C TYR A 561 -11.33 -9.04 22.06
N ALA A 562 -10.31 -9.05 22.92
CA ALA A 562 -10.57 -8.92 24.33
C ALA A 562 -10.81 -7.43 24.59
N ARG A 563 -12.06 -7.04 24.86
CA ARG A 563 -12.31 -5.83 25.66
C ARG A 563 -11.67 -6.11 27.02
N THR A 564 -10.39 -5.79 27.19
CA THR A 564 -9.83 -5.70 28.53
C THR A 564 -10.51 -4.52 29.19
N GLU A 565 -11.53 -4.81 30.00
CA GLU A 565 -12.00 -3.89 31.03
C GLU A 565 -10.79 -3.58 31.91
N LEU A 566 -10.10 -2.46 31.65
CA LEU A 566 -9.14 -1.95 32.61
C LEU A 566 -9.90 -1.65 33.90
N PRO A 567 -9.33 -1.94 35.09
CA PRO A 567 -9.96 -1.57 36.34
C PRO A 567 -10.26 -0.07 36.33
N THR A 568 -11.54 0.26 36.38
CA THR A 568 -12.02 1.64 36.34
C THR A 568 -11.43 2.41 37.51
N VAL A 569 -10.65 3.45 37.24
CA VAL A 569 -10.39 4.48 38.24
C VAL A 569 -11.68 5.29 38.39
N PRO A 570 -12.28 5.39 39.59
CA PRO A 570 -13.48 6.19 39.77
C PRO A 570 -13.24 7.64 39.30
N GLY A 571 -13.97 8.07 38.26
CA GLY A 571 -13.92 9.45 37.75
C GLY A 571 -13.09 9.68 36.48
N MET A 572 -12.49 8.64 35.87
CA MET A 572 -11.95 8.73 34.51
C MET A 572 -12.53 7.64 33.62
N PRO A 573 -12.96 7.94 32.38
CA PRO A 573 -13.22 6.89 31.39
C PRO A 573 -11.93 6.07 31.21
N ALA A 574 -12.04 4.75 31.33
CA ALA A 574 -10.90 3.87 31.14
C ALA A 574 -10.33 4.07 29.72
N PRO A 575 -9.00 4.27 29.54
CA PRO A 575 -8.43 4.25 28.20
C PRO A 575 -8.68 2.87 27.61
N ILE A 576 -9.36 2.82 26.46
CA ILE A 576 -9.56 1.56 25.74
C ILE A 576 -8.21 1.21 25.10
N VAL A 577 -7.50 0.26 25.71
CA VAL A 577 -6.27 -0.30 25.12
C VAL A 577 -6.71 -1.46 24.22
N HIS A 578 -6.61 -1.26 22.91
CA HIS A 578 -6.89 -2.28 21.89
C HIS A 578 -5.65 -3.13 21.67
N ASP A 579 -5.39 -4.11 22.54
CA ASP A 579 -4.29 -5.06 22.36
C ASP A 579 -4.87 -6.41 21.93
N SER A 580 -4.81 -6.71 20.63
CA SER A 580 -5.24 -8.02 20.12
C SER A 580 -4.11 -9.04 20.31
N LYS A 581 -4.29 -9.96 21.27
CA LYS A 581 -3.42 -11.14 21.43
C LYS A 581 -3.96 -12.35 20.70
N LEU A 582 -3.62 -12.51 19.43
CA LEU A 582 -4.20 -13.54 18.58
C LEU A 582 -3.78 -14.96 19.05
N GLU A 583 -4.75 -15.87 19.17
CA GLU A 583 -4.47 -17.31 19.19
C GLU A 583 -4.31 -17.77 17.73
N HIS A 584 -3.23 -18.46 17.42
CA HIS A 584 -2.99 -19.01 16.07
C HIS A 584 -2.96 -20.54 16.09
N ASP A 585 -3.55 -21.14 15.07
CA ASP A 585 -3.31 -22.53 14.72
C ASP A 585 -2.19 -22.60 13.67
N ARG A 586 -1.28 -23.57 13.82
CA ARG A 586 -0.18 -23.80 12.89
C ARG A 586 -0.34 -25.14 12.21
N TYR A 587 -0.25 -25.12 10.88
CA TYR A 587 -0.25 -26.33 10.06
C TYR A 587 1.08 -26.38 9.30
N GLU A 588 1.83 -27.47 9.46
CA GLU A 588 3.02 -27.77 8.68
C GLU A 588 2.65 -28.75 7.56
N PHE A 589 3.05 -28.41 6.33
CA PHE A 589 2.90 -29.26 5.15
C PHE A 589 4.27 -29.83 4.79
N TYR A 590 4.30 -31.10 4.34
CA TYR A 590 5.52 -31.86 4.07
C TYR A 590 5.70 -32.13 2.59
#